data_AF-L9WXY7-F1
#
_entry.id   AF-L9WXY7-F1
#
_cell.length_a   1.000
_cell.length_b   1.000
_cell.length_c   1.000
_cell.angle_alpha   90.00
_cell.angle_beta   90.00
_cell.angle_gamma   90.00
#
_symmetry.space_group_name_H-M   'P 1'
#
loop_
_entity.id
_entity.type
_entity.pdbx_description
1 polymer ?
#
loop_
_entity_poly.entity_id
_entity_poly.type
_entity_poly.pdbx_seq_one_letter_code
_entity_poly.pdbx_strand_id
1 'polypeptide(L)'
;MNRRRYIAVGGTVVATALAGCVSELGTGDDDENGDDGNGDDDNGDENGTDDEGTGDEKHDAVRAFESYMDAAQDEDLETVSELTHTANPFDPLEMAEAAEEDEDTTFTFEGDQIVDYEVKLADEAYEPEDVHDHPYAEFWFEDVDLDEHLEGEEAALVAVETEIAEDGEQLFEEDTQIMLTEDGEWRHFFEYTEPPEIPDDEPVDDRDPIEGLEFDVDEERVTIDIDQSTDADEVIAYSSSLETESSVYRPDEDDGDGRFPADWFTSGFDPEGDEIVVTILVDGEELVVHREAYEP
;
A
#
# COMPACT_ATOMS: atom_id res chain seq x y z
N MET A 1 1.22 16.66 21.29
CA MET A 1 1.16 17.53 20.10
C MET A 1 1.66 16.64 19.00
N ASN A 2 0.73 16.08 18.24
CA ASN A 2 1.02 15.13 17.17
C ASN A 2 1.35 15.98 15.96
N ARG A 3 2.54 15.79 15.39
CA ARG A 3 2.88 16.40 14.11
C ARG A 3 2.38 15.50 13.01
N ARG A 4 1.60 16.06 12.07
CA ARG A 4 1.13 15.32 10.89
C ARG A 4 2.22 15.39 9.84
N ARG A 5 2.72 14.24 9.40
CA ARG A 5 3.69 14.15 8.31
C ARG A 5 2.98 13.51 7.13
N TYR A 6 2.99 14.18 5.99
CA TYR A 6 2.55 13.65 4.71
C TYR A 6 3.78 13.45 3.83
N ILE A 7 3.89 12.26 3.27
CA ILE A 7 4.87 11.90 2.26
C ILE A 7 4.04 11.65 1.00
N ALA A 8 4.44 12.24 -0.13
CA ALA A 8 3.77 12.03 -1.41
C ALA A 8 4.80 11.56 -2.45
N VAL A 9 4.36 10.56 -3.24
CA VAL A 9 5.01 9.74 -4.29
C VAL A 9 5.35 8.32 -3.82
N GLY A 10 4.63 7.32 -4.35
CA GLY A 10 4.90 5.87 -4.22
C GLY A 10 4.72 5.23 -2.84
N GLY A 11 4.78 6.01 -1.77
CA GLY A 11 4.77 5.49 -0.40
C GLY A 11 3.37 5.31 0.16
N THR A 12 3.02 4.07 0.45
CA THR A 12 1.98 3.65 1.41
C THR A 12 1.79 4.71 2.51
N VAL A 13 0.59 5.28 2.61
CA VAL A 13 0.19 6.04 3.79
C VAL A 13 0.02 5.05 4.95
N VAL A 14 1.13 4.60 5.52
CA VAL A 14 1.10 3.78 6.73
C VAL A 14 0.57 4.67 7.85
N ALA A 15 -0.72 4.55 8.15
CA ALA A 15 -1.32 5.03 9.38
C ALA A 15 -0.68 4.25 10.54
N THR A 16 0.55 4.63 10.91
CA THR A 16 1.26 4.05 12.04
C THR A 16 0.49 4.42 13.30
N ALA A 17 -0.39 3.51 13.73
CA ALA A 17 -0.79 3.45 15.12
C ALA A 17 0.51 3.32 15.93
N LEU A 18 0.76 4.30 16.79
CA LEU A 18 2.01 4.51 17.50
C LEU A 18 2.49 3.28 18.28
N ALA A 19 3.42 2.51 17.71
CA ALA A 19 4.41 1.72 18.45
C ALA A 19 5.75 1.86 17.71
N GLY A 20 6.66 2.65 18.27
CA GLY A 20 7.84 3.14 17.56
C GLY A 20 8.98 2.13 17.38
N CYS A 21 9.76 2.29 16.32
CA CYS A 21 11.15 2.77 16.38
C CYS A 21 11.74 2.90 14.97
N VAL A 22 12.31 4.06 14.67
CA VAL A 22 13.24 4.29 13.56
C VAL A 22 14.64 3.87 14.03
N SER A 23 15.44 3.19 13.22
CA SER A 23 16.93 3.17 13.25
C SER A 23 17.43 2.48 11.98
N GLU A 24 18.01 3.23 11.05
CA GLU A 24 19.47 3.45 10.93
C GLU A 24 20.20 2.15 10.53
N LEU A 25 20.08 1.77 9.26
CA LEU A 25 20.85 0.68 8.68
C LEU A 25 22.25 1.15 8.31
N GLY A 26 23.23 0.46 8.88
CA GLY A 26 24.63 0.57 8.53
C GLY A 26 25.23 -0.82 8.33
N THR A 27 26.21 -0.87 7.43
CA THR A 27 27.20 -1.94 7.19
C THR A 27 26.66 -3.21 6.51
N GLY A 28 27.30 -3.84 5.54
CA GLY A 28 28.64 -3.69 4.97
C GLY A 28 29.14 -5.03 4.43
N ASP A 29 29.70 -4.98 3.22
CA ASP A 29 30.79 -5.80 2.64
C ASP A 29 30.60 -7.31 2.32
N ASP A 30 31.40 -7.72 1.33
CA ASP A 30 31.63 -9.06 0.73
C ASP A 30 30.51 -9.57 -0.20
N ASP A 31 30.71 -10.00 -1.46
CA ASP A 31 31.79 -10.70 -2.16
C ASP A 31 31.26 -10.81 -3.62
N GLU A 32 31.95 -10.57 -4.76
CA GLU A 32 32.97 -11.40 -5.40
C GLU A 32 33.28 -10.77 -6.78
N ASN A 33 34.55 -10.47 -7.05
CA ASN A 33 34.99 -9.87 -8.31
C ASN A 33 35.68 -10.95 -9.17
N GLY A 34 35.10 -11.29 -10.33
CA GLY A 34 35.57 -12.40 -11.16
C GLY A 34 35.29 -12.27 -12.67
N ASP A 35 36.25 -11.66 -13.37
CA ASP A 35 36.82 -12.05 -14.69
C ASP A 35 35.95 -12.05 -15.98
N ASP A 36 36.19 -11.03 -16.80
CA ASP A 36 36.44 -10.98 -18.26
C ASP A 36 35.81 -12.01 -19.23
N GLY A 37 35.06 -11.49 -20.21
CA GLY A 37 34.65 -12.25 -21.41
C GLY A 37 34.18 -11.37 -22.58
N ASN A 38 35.11 -10.70 -23.25
CA ASN A 38 34.86 -9.94 -24.49
C ASN A 38 34.70 -10.89 -25.71
N GLY A 39 33.64 -10.74 -26.51
CA GLY A 39 33.39 -11.55 -27.70
C GLY A 39 32.45 -10.87 -28.72
N ASP A 40 33.06 -10.35 -29.77
CA ASP A 40 32.49 -9.62 -30.91
C ASP A 40 31.87 -10.54 -31.99
N ASP A 41 31.13 -9.91 -32.92
CA ASP A 41 30.83 -10.30 -34.31
C ASP A 41 29.70 -11.33 -34.64
N ASP A 42 28.60 -10.82 -35.20
CA ASP A 42 28.30 -10.78 -36.67
C ASP A 42 26.84 -11.15 -37.05
N ASN A 43 26.45 -10.56 -38.18
CA ASN A 43 25.14 -10.36 -38.79
C ASN A 43 24.41 -11.64 -39.24
N GLY A 44 23.08 -11.56 -39.22
CA GLY A 44 22.18 -12.46 -39.95
C GLY A 44 20.85 -11.79 -40.29
N ASP A 45 20.84 -11.05 -41.40
CA ASP A 45 19.67 -10.50 -42.09
C ASP A 45 18.87 -11.63 -42.77
N GLU A 46 17.62 -11.85 -42.35
CA GLU A 46 16.60 -12.57 -43.12
C GLU A 46 15.22 -11.88 -43.01
N ASN A 47 15.06 -10.81 -43.79
CA ASN A 47 13.92 -10.48 -44.65
C ASN A 47 12.58 -11.29 -44.52
N GLY A 48 11.49 -10.58 -44.21
CA GLY A 48 10.09 -10.93 -44.51
C GLY A 48 9.22 -11.06 -43.27
N THR A 49 8.35 -10.10 -42.94
CA THR A 49 7.09 -9.84 -43.64
C THR A 49 6.55 -8.49 -43.16
N ASP A 50 6.11 -7.65 -44.09
CA ASP A 50 5.29 -6.46 -43.78
C ASP A 50 4.03 -6.90 -43.01
N ASP A 51 3.97 -6.56 -41.72
CA ASP A 51 2.74 -6.60 -40.92
C ASP A 51 2.39 -5.14 -40.57
N GLU A 52 1.49 -4.56 -41.37
CA GLU A 52 0.84 -3.29 -41.06
C GLU A 52 -0.42 -3.58 -40.22
N GLY A 53 -0.38 -3.21 -38.92
CA GLY A 53 -1.52 -3.05 -38.01
C GLY A 53 -1.64 -4.18 -36.97
N THR A 54 -1.33 -3.99 -35.70
CA THR A 54 -1.79 -2.93 -34.77
C THR A 54 -0.64 -2.50 -33.85
N GLY A 55 -0.34 -1.21 -33.77
CA GLY A 55 0.40 -0.73 -32.60
C GLY A 55 -0.45 -1.01 -31.37
N ASP A 56 0.15 -1.54 -30.31
CA ASP A 56 -0.45 -1.56 -28.97
C ASP A 56 -0.82 -0.10 -28.62
N GLU A 57 -2.05 0.30 -28.92
CA GLU A 57 -2.57 1.59 -28.49
C GLU A 57 -2.75 1.48 -26.98
N LYS A 58 -1.74 1.97 -26.24
CA LYS A 58 -1.77 2.11 -24.77
C LYS A 58 -3.12 2.70 -24.31
N HIS A 59 -3.69 2.20 -23.21
CA HIS A 59 -4.95 2.73 -22.68
C HIS A 59 -4.78 4.16 -22.16
N ASP A 60 -5.82 4.99 -22.24
CA ASP A 60 -5.73 6.43 -21.90
C ASP A 60 -5.45 6.66 -20.40
N ALA A 61 -6.00 5.82 -19.51
CA ALA A 61 -5.68 5.86 -18.08
C ALA A 61 -4.17 5.68 -17.83
N VAL A 62 -3.52 4.78 -18.57
CA VAL A 62 -2.09 4.52 -18.40
C VAL A 62 -1.26 5.71 -18.90
N ARG A 63 -1.68 6.37 -19.99
CA ARG A 63 -1.02 7.61 -20.48
C ARG A 63 -1.17 8.77 -19.48
N ALA A 64 -2.34 8.88 -18.85
CA ALA A 64 -2.59 9.89 -17.84
C ALA A 64 -1.69 9.66 -16.62
N PHE A 65 -1.58 8.42 -16.16
CA PHE A 65 -0.71 8.09 -15.02
C PHE A 65 0.80 8.23 -15.35
N GLU A 66 1.25 7.89 -16.56
CA GLU A 66 2.61 8.23 -17.00
C GLU A 66 2.87 9.74 -16.93
N SER A 67 1.89 10.55 -17.36
CA SER A 67 2.02 12.02 -17.27
C SER A 67 2.08 12.50 -15.82
N TYR A 68 1.36 11.84 -14.91
CA TYR A 68 1.42 12.09 -13.47
C TYR A 68 2.80 11.74 -12.91
N MET A 69 3.36 10.57 -13.26
CA MET A 69 4.69 10.14 -12.82
C MET A 69 5.81 11.02 -13.38
N ASP A 70 5.72 11.44 -14.65
CA ASP A 70 6.66 12.41 -15.24
C ASP A 70 6.65 13.74 -14.47
N ALA A 71 5.45 14.26 -14.16
CA ALA A 71 5.30 15.48 -13.38
C ALA A 71 5.81 15.33 -11.94
N ALA A 72 5.58 14.17 -11.34
CA ALA A 72 6.09 13.83 -10.02
C ALA A 72 7.63 13.79 -10.02
N GLN A 73 8.25 13.11 -10.99
CA GLN A 73 9.71 13.06 -11.13
C GLN A 73 10.34 14.45 -11.33
N ASP A 74 9.66 15.35 -12.03
CA ASP A 74 10.09 16.74 -12.23
C ASP A 74 9.78 17.67 -11.02
N GLU A 75 9.20 17.15 -9.94
CA GLU A 75 8.69 17.89 -8.77
C GLU A 75 7.70 19.02 -9.15
N ASP A 76 6.95 18.84 -10.24
CA ASP A 76 5.97 19.81 -10.73
C ASP A 76 4.63 19.62 -10.02
N LEU A 77 4.54 20.11 -8.78
CA LEU A 77 3.33 20.00 -7.95
C LEU A 77 2.07 20.62 -8.59
N GLU A 78 2.22 21.67 -9.41
CA GLU A 78 1.09 22.27 -10.11
C GLU A 78 0.52 21.27 -11.13
N THR A 79 1.38 20.66 -11.95
CA THR A 79 0.96 19.65 -12.93
C THR A 79 0.46 18.37 -12.25
N VAL A 80 1.09 17.93 -11.15
CA VAL A 80 0.65 16.77 -10.37
C VAL A 80 -0.76 16.99 -9.82
N SER A 81 -1.05 18.16 -9.25
CA SER A 81 -2.40 18.52 -8.79
C SER A 81 -3.40 18.58 -9.94
N GLU A 82 -3.04 19.13 -11.10
CA GLU A 82 -3.91 19.14 -12.29
C GLU A 82 -4.26 17.73 -12.79
N LEU A 83 -3.36 16.76 -12.63
CA LEU A 83 -3.54 15.35 -13.00
C LEU A 83 -4.16 14.50 -11.88
N THR A 84 -4.37 15.09 -10.71
CA THR A 84 -5.05 14.47 -9.57
C THR A 84 -6.55 14.75 -9.66
N HIS A 85 -7.36 13.73 -9.35
CA HIS A 85 -8.81 13.86 -9.31
C HIS A 85 -9.23 14.78 -8.14
N THR A 86 -10.22 15.65 -8.33
CA THR A 86 -10.57 16.67 -7.31
C THR A 86 -11.07 16.11 -5.98
N ALA A 87 -11.55 14.86 -5.99
CA ALA A 87 -11.95 14.13 -4.80
C ALA A 87 -10.80 13.39 -4.08
N ASN A 88 -9.56 13.41 -4.60
CA ASN A 88 -8.42 12.81 -3.93
C ASN A 88 -8.15 13.54 -2.59
N PRO A 89 -8.10 12.83 -1.44
CA PRO A 89 -7.93 13.45 -0.13
C PRO A 89 -6.48 13.92 0.15
N PHE A 90 -5.56 13.61 -0.76
CA PHE A 90 -4.13 13.87 -0.67
C PHE A 90 -3.60 14.58 -1.91
N ASP A 91 -4.31 15.61 -2.40
CA ASP A 91 -3.74 16.50 -3.42
C ASP A 91 -2.40 17.09 -2.90
N PRO A 92 -1.26 16.83 -3.57
CA PRO A 92 0.05 17.24 -3.08
C PRO A 92 0.23 18.76 -2.98
N LEU A 93 -0.42 19.54 -3.84
CA LEU A 93 -0.35 21.00 -3.82
C LEU A 93 -1.14 21.55 -2.62
N GLU A 94 -2.36 21.07 -2.39
CA GLU A 94 -3.17 21.45 -1.21
C GLU A 94 -2.47 21.04 0.09
N MET A 95 -1.84 19.86 0.15
CA MET A 95 -1.05 19.42 1.31
C MET A 95 0.18 20.30 1.55
N ALA A 96 0.88 20.71 0.49
CA ALA A 96 2.01 21.63 0.59
C ALA A 96 1.56 22.98 1.16
N GLU A 97 0.45 23.54 0.65
CA GLU A 97 -0.13 24.79 1.15
C GLU A 97 -0.54 24.68 2.63
N ALA A 98 -1.20 23.57 3.01
CA ALA A 98 -1.57 23.32 4.40
C ALA A 98 -0.35 23.25 5.36
N ALA A 99 0.75 22.65 4.91
CA ALA A 99 2.00 22.59 5.68
C ALA A 99 2.69 23.96 5.82
N GLU A 100 2.47 24.90 4.91
CA GLU A 100 2.96 26.27 5.07
C GLU A 100 2.14 27.05 6.12
N GLU A 101 0.86 26.72 6.28
CA GLU A 101 -0.05 27.40 7.22
C GLU A 101 0.03 26.84 8.66
N ASP A 102 0.29 25.54 8.83
CA ASP A 102 0.33 24.85 10.12
C ASP A 102 1.74 24.35 10.48
N GLU A 103 2.32 24.92 11.55
CA GLU A 103 3.66 24.55 12.03
C GLU A 103 3.77 23.11 12.60
N ASP A 104 2.63 22.47 12.89
CA ASP A 104 2.55 21.07 13.30
C ASP A 104 2.36 20.11 12.12
N THR A 105 2.23 20.61 10.89
CA THR A 105 2.16 19.81 9.66
C THR A 105 3.49 19.89 8.90
N THR A 106 3.92 18.76 8.34
CA THR A 106 5.10 18.70 7.47
C THR A 106 4.72 17.93 6.22
N PHE A 107 5.03 18.52 5.07
CA PHE A 107 4.87 17.89 3.77
C PHE A 107 6.26 17.63 3.17
N THR A 108 6.43 16.47 2.57
CA THR A 108 7.62 16.12 1.78
C THR A 108 7.12 15.41 0.53
N PHE A 109 7.55 15.91 -0.62
CA PHE A 109 7.30 15.29 -1.91
C PHE A 109 8.59 14.61 -2.34
N GLU A 110 8.54 13.31 -2.62
CA GLU A 110 9.73 12.48 -2.86
C GLU A 110 9.86 12.10 -4.35
N GLY A 111 9.38 12.99 -5.23
CA GLY A 111 9.47 12.80 -6.67
C GLY A 111 10.90 12.71 -7.21
N ASP A 112 11.86 13.41 -6.58
CA ASP A 112 13.27 13.40 -7.00
C ASP A 112 13.99 12.06 -6.73
N GLN A 113 13.37 11.18 -5.95
CA GLN A 113 13.87 9.84 -5.67
C GLN A 113 13.52 8.84 -6.77
N ILE A 114 12.52 9.13 -7.62
CA ILE A 114 12.15 8.27 -8.75
C ILE A 114 13.27 8.29 -9.80
N VAL A 115 13.89 7.12 -10.02
CA VAL A 115 14.93 6.92 -11.03
C VAL A 115 14.29 6.55 -12.38
N ASP A 116 13.40 5.57 -12.35
CA ASP A 116 12.68 5.04 -13.51
C ASP A 116 11.34 4.46 -13.06
N TYR A 117 10.41 4.27 -13.99
CA TYR A 117 9.13 3.63 -13.68
C TYR A 117 8.54 2.93 -14.92
N GLU A 118 7.73 1.89 -14.70
CA GLU A 118 6.95 1.22 -15.74
C GLU A 118 5.47 1.16 -15.35
N VAL A 119 4.59 1.72 -16.19
CA VAL A 119 3.14 1.70 -15.95
C VAL A 119 2.42 0.76 -16.92
N LYS A 120 1.60 -0.13 -16.37
CA LYS A 120 0.77 -1.12 -17.06
C LYS A 120 -0.69 -0.97 -16.69
N LEU A 121 -1.58 -1.36 -17.60
CA LEU A 121 -3.00 -1.51 -17.26
C LEU A 121 -3.16 -2.80 -16.45
N ALA A 122 -3.68 -2.70 -15.23
CA ALA A 122 -3.96 -3.84 -14.37
C ALA A 122 -5.38 -4.37 -14.61
N ASP A 123 -6.37 -3.48 -14.60
CA ASP A 123 -7.77 -3.81 -14.88
C ASP A 123 -8.48 -2.66 -15.61
N GLU A 124 -9.05 -2.96 -16.78
CA GLU A 124 -9.87 -2.02 -17.55
C GLU A 124 -11.35 -2.05 -17.14
N ALA A 125 -11.76 -3.07 -16.39
CA ALA A 125 -13.14 -3.36 -16.04
C ALA A 125 -13.49 -3.00 -14.58
N TYR A 126 -12.56 -2.40 -13.85
CA TYR A 126 -12.80 -1.88 -12.50
C TYR A 126 -13.95 -0.87 -12.52
N GLU A 127 -14.95 -1.04 -11.64
CA GLU A 127 -16.14 -0.21 -11.64
C GLU A 127 -15.93 0.97 -10.66
N PRO A 128 -16.41 2.19 -10.98
CA PRO A 128 -16.29 3.32 -10.05
C PRO A 128 -16.90 3.04 -8.67
N GLU A 129 -17.95 2.22 -8.60
CA GLU A 129 -18.60 1.84 -7.35
C GLU A 129 -17.71 0.98 -6.44
N ASP A 130 -16.73 0.26 -6.99
CA ASP A 130 -15.77 -0.57 -6.24
C ASP A 130 -14.80 0.30 -5.40
N VAL A 131 -14.77 1.61 -5.62
CA VAL A 131 -14.01 2.56 -4.77
C VAL A 131 -14.52 2.53 -3.33
N HIS A 132 -15.82 2.26 -3.12
CA HIS A 132 -16.39 2.14 -1.78
C HIS A 132 -15.87 0.94 -1.00
N ASP A 133 -15.38 -0.08 -1.70
CA ASP A 133 -14.82 -1.29 -1.11
C ASP A 133 -13.35 -1.10 -0.70
N HIS A 134 -12.75 0.07 -1.00
CA HIS A 134 -11.39 0.37 -0.58
C HIS A 134 -11.29 0.36 0.96
N PRO A 135 -10.30 -0.34 1.55
CA PRO A 135 -10.03 -0.27 2.97
C PRO A 135 -9.90 1.18 3.43
N TYR A 136 -10.67 1.59 4.45
CA TYR A 136 -10.68 2.98 4.95
C TYR A 136 -11.31 4.03 4.02
N ALA A 137 -12.08 3.66 2.98
CA ALA A 137 -12.80 4.63 2.16
C ALA A 137 -13.68 5.58 3.00
N GLU A 138 -14.41 5.05 3.97
CA GLU A 138 -15.24 5.88 4.87
C GLU A 138 -14.41 6.93 5.63
N PHE A 139 -13.21 6.55 6.08
CA PHE A 139 -12.33 7.44 6.82
C PHE A 139 -11.71 8.51 5.92
N TRP A 140 -11.15 8.11 4.77
CA TRP A 140 -10.43 9.04 3.90
C TRP A 140 -11.35 10.01 3.16
N PHE A 141 -12.58 9.61 2.91
CA PHE A 141 -13.55 10.40 2.15
C PHE A 141 -14.71 10.90 3.01
N GLU A 142 -14.55 10.97 4.34
CA GLU A 142 -15.62 11.44 5.26
C GLU A 142 -16.14 12.86 4.92
N ASP A 143 -15.27 13.69 4.35
CA ASP A 143 -15.55 15.08 3.98
C ASP A 143 -15.96 15.25 2.50
N VAL A 144 -16.06 14.15 1.73
CA VAL A 144 -16.34 14.13 0.30
C VAL A 144 -17.61 13.32 0.02
N ASP A 145 -18.48 13.83 -0.87
CA ASP A 145 -19.64 13.06 -1.36
C ASP A 145 -19.19 12.17 -2.53
N LEU A 146 -18.62 10.99 -2.21
CA LEU A 146 -18.08 10.07 -3.21
C LEU A 146 -19.09 9.72 -4.29
N ASP A 147 -20.36 9.50 -3.93
CA ASP A 147 -21.42 9.18 -4.89
C ASP A 147 -21.55 10.25 -5.99
N GLU A 148 -21.41 11.54 -5.63
CA GLU A 148 -21.45 12.65 -6.61
C GLU A 148 -20.26 12.61 -7.57
N HIS A 149 -19.08 12.21 -7.08
CA HIS A 149 -17.85 12.16 -7.88
C HIS A 149 -17.73 10.90 -8.73
N LEU A 150 -18.39 9.81 -8.35
CA LEU A 150 -18.38 8.55 -9.11
C LEU A 150 -19.49 8.49 -10.16
N GLU A 151 -20.54 9.32 -10.04
CA GLU A 151 -21.70 9.27 -10.95
C GLU A 151 -21.32 9.64 -12.40
N GLY A 152 -21.25 8.62 -13.26
CA GLY A 152 -21.07 8.79 -14.70
C GLY A 152 -19.62 8.87 -15.15
N GLU A 153 -18.68 8.69 -14.23
CA GLU A 153 -17.25 8.54 -14.52
C GLU A 153 -16.91 7.09 -14.88
N GLU A 154 -15.74 6.90 -15.48
CA GLU A 154 -15.14 5.60 -15.79
C GLU A 154 -13.96 5.37 -14.84
N ALA A 155 -13.71 4.10 -14.49
CA ALA A 155 -12.62 3.72 -13.60
C ALA A 155 -11.72 2.66 -14.24
N ALA A 156 -10.45 2.61 -13.82
CA ALA A 156 -9.49 1.59 -14.23
C ALA A 156 -8.39 1.47 -13.17
N LEU A 157 -7.79 0.28 -13.07
CA LEU A 157 -6.60 0.06 -12.27
C LEU A 157 -5.35 0.10 -13.15
N VAL A 158 -4.34 0.82 -12.70
CA VAL A 158 -3.01 0.83 -13.32
C VAL A 158 -1.98 0.34 -12.32
N ALA A 159 -1.16 -0.62 -12.73
CA ALA A 159 -0.01 -1.07 -11.94
C ALA A 159 1.21 -0.25 -12.32
N VAL A 160 1.99 0.16 -11.33
CA VAL A 160 3.25 0.88 -11.51
C VAL A 160 4.36 0.15 -10.78
N GLU A 161 5.43 -0.14 -11.50
CA GLU A 161 6.71 -0.56 -10.92
C GLU A 161 7.62 0.66 -10.89
N THR A 162 8.04 1.11 -9.71
CA THR A 162 8.89 2.30 -9.52
C THR A 162 10.28 1.87 -9.04
N GLU A 163 11.34 2.36 -9.70
CA GLU A 163 12.70 2.27 -9.20
C GLU A 163 13.03 3.56 -8.45
N ILE A 164 13.27 3.47 -7.14
CA ILE A 164 13.64 4.61 -6.30
C ILE A 164 15.10 4.51 -5.85
N ALA A 165 15.74 5.67 -5.68
CA ALA A 165 17.09 5.77 -5.12
C ALA A 165 17.04 6.32 -3.69
N GLU A 166 17.13 5.43 -2.71
CA GLU A 166 17.18 5.78 -1.28
C GLU A 166 18.54 5.40 -0.70
N ASP A 167 19.19 6.33 0.02
CA ASP A 167 20.48 6.13 0.71
C ASP A 167 21.63 5.50 -0.12
N GLY A 168 21.54 5.59 -1.45
CA GLY A 168 22.53 5.05 -2.39
C GLY A 168 22.27 3.60 -2.81
N GLU A 169 21.13 3.04 -2.42
CA GLU A 169 20.59 1.76 -2.85
C GLU A 169 19.44 1.99 -3.83
N GLN A 170 19.16 1.00 -4.68
CA GLN A 170 18.02 1.02 -5.59
C GLN A 170 16.98 0.06 -5.03
N LEU A 171 15.80 0.60 -4.72
CA LEU A 171 14.65 -0.17 -4.27
C LEU A 171 13.63 -0.22 -5.41
N PHE A 172 12.89 -1.32 -5.47
CA PHE A 172 11.81 -1.51 -6.43
C PHE A 172 10.52 -1.65 -5.66
N GLU A 173 9.56 -0.80 -5.98
CA GLU A 173 8.22 -0.78 -5.39
C GLU A 173 7.20 -1.09 -6.50
N GLU A 174 6.19 -1.90 -6.17
CA GLU A 174 5.08 -2.19 -7.08
C GLU A 174 3.79 -1.81 -6.38
N ASP A 175 3.05 -0.88 -6.98
CA ASP A 175 1.78 -0.39 -6.46
C ASP A 175 0.70 -0.47 -7.53
N THR A 176 -0.55 -0.55 -7.10
CA THR A 176 -1.71 -0.41 -7.98
C THR A 176 -2.45 0.87 -7.64
N GLN A 177 -2.88 1.59 -8.68
CA GLN A 177 -3.47 2.92 -8.56
C GLN A 177 -4.85 2.92 -9.22
N ILE A 178 -5.81 3.54 -8.55
CA ILE A 178 -7.14 3.81 -9.06
C ILE A 178 -7.08 5.06 -9.92
N MET A 179 -7.47 4.91 -11.18
CA MET A 179 -7.69 6.01 -12.11
C MET A 179 -9.19 6.22 -12.26
N LEU A 180 -9.63 7.47 -12.17
CA LEU A 180 -11.02 7.87 -12.46
C LEU A 180 -11.03 8.94 -13.54
N THR A 181 -12.08 8.97 -14.35
CA THR A 181 -12.32 10.15 -15.18
C THR A 181 -12.88 11.30 -14.35
N GLU A 182 -12.60 12.53 -14.77
CA GLU A 182 -13.29 13.74 -14.34
C GLU A 182 -13.58 14.56 -15.60
N ASP A 183 -14.85 14.86 -15.87
CA ASP A 183 -15.28 15.55 -17.10
C ASP A 183 -14.82 14.82 -18.39
N GLY A 184 -14.62 13.50 -18.31
CA GLY A 184 -14.16 12.63 -19.41
C GLY A 184 -12.64 12.64 -19.65
N GLU A 185 -11.86 13.21 -18.74
CA GLU A 185 -10.39 13.14 -18.74
C GLU A 185 -9.91 12.24 -17.60
N TRP A 186 -9.01 11.30 -17.87
CA TRP A 186 -8.46 10.39 -16.85
C TRP A 186 -7.53 11.12 -15.88
N ARG A 187 -7.70 10.86 -14.58
CA ARG A 187 -6.91 11.43 -13.48
C ARG A 187 -6.59 10.39 -12.43
N HIS A 188 -5.48 10.60 -11.72
CA HIS A 188 -5.12 9.77 -10.57
C HIS A 188 -6.08 10.05 -9.43
N PHE A 189 -6.77 9.03 -8.94
CA PHE A 189 -7.74 9.19 -7.88
C PHE A 189 -7.17 8.79 -6.52
N PHE A 190 -6.69 7.56 -6.39
CA PHE A 190 -6.17 7.05 -5.12
C PHE A 190 -5.33 5.79 -5.33
N GLU A 191 -4.59 5.36 -4.32
CA GLU A 191 -3.97 4.04 -4.31
C GLU A 191 -5.07 2.95 -4.25
N TYR A 192 -4.83 1.80 -4.86
CA TYR A 192 -5.67 0.62 -4.70
C TYR A 192 -5.02 -0.32 -3.70
N THR A 193 -5.73 -0.63 -2.62
CA THR A 193 -5.38 -1.74 -1.73
C THR A 193 -6.30 -2.92 -2.00
N GLU A 194 -5.73 -4.07 -2.36
CA GLU A 194 -6.48 -5.31 -2.47
C GLU A 194 -6.98 -5.72 -1.07
N PRO A 195 -8.28 -5.98 -0.88
CA PRO A 195 -8.78 -6.49 0.38
C PRO A 195 -8.08 -7.81 0.76
N PRO A 196 -7.67 -7.99 2.02
CA PRO A 196 -7.01 -9.21 2.46
C PRO A 196 -7.89 -10.44 2.25
N GLU A 197 -7.30 -11.52 1.73
CA GLU A 197 -7.97 -12.83 1.68
C GLU A 197 -8.05 -13.42 3.10
N ILE A 198 -9.23 -13.39 3.69
CA ILE A 198 -9.42 -13.88 5.06
C ILE A 198 -9.35 -15.42 5.07
N PRO A 199 -8.44 -16.02 5.85
CA PRO A 199 -8.31 -17.47 5.88
C PRO A 199 -9.57 -18.16 6.39
N ASP A 200 -9.99 -19.25 5.73
CA ASP A 200 -11.20 -20.04 6.06
C ASP A 200 -10.91 -21.32 6.88
N ASP A 201 -9.65 -21.57 7.24
CA ASP A 201 -9.24 -22.78 7.96
C ASP A 201 -9.69 -22.80 9.43
N GLU A 202 -9.89 -24.01 9.97
CA GLU A 202 -10.16 -24.19 11.41
C GLU A 202 -8.88 -23.90 12.25
N PRO A 203 -9.01 -23.28 13.44
CA PRO A 203 -7.88 -23.02 14.32
C PRO A 203 -7.07 -24.27 14.68
N VAL A 204 -5.74 -24.14 14.66
CA VAL A 204 -4.83 -25.20 15.13
C VAL A 204 -4.70 -25.19 16.66
N ASP A 205 -5.16 -26.24 17.32
CA ASP A 205 -5.22 -26.33 18.80
C ASP A 205 -3.87 -26.19 19.53
N ASP A 206 -2.75 -26.54 18.88
CA ASP A 206 -1.44 -26.70 19.54
C ASP A 206 -0.57 -25.42 19.53
N ARG A 207 -1.05 -24.32 18.93
CA ARG A 207 -0.24 -23.11 18.70
C ARG A 207 -0.96 -21.78 18.96
N ASP A 208 -2.02 -21.74 19.76
CA ASP A 208 -2.72 -20.48 20.04
C ASP A 208 -1.83 -19.51 20.86
N PRO A 209 -1.29 -18.42 20.27
CA PRO A 209 -0.48 -17.45 20.98
C PRO A 209 -1.35 -16.39 21.67
N ILE A 210 -2.67 -16.48 21.54
CA ILE A 210 -3.59 -15.43 21.97
C ILE A 210 -3.97 -15.66 23.43
N GLU A 211 -3.66 -14.66 24.27
CA GLU A 211 -4.05 -14.69 25.69
C GLU A 211 -5.50 -14.23 25.88
N GLY A 212 -6.01 -13.38 24.98
CA GLY A 212 -7.40 -12.94 24.95
C GLY A 212 -7.68 -11.85 23.92
N LEU A 213 -8.97 -11.63 23.65
CA LEU A 213 -9.50 -10.50 22.90
C LEU A 213 -10.35 -9.63 23.83
N GLU A 214 -10.20 -8.30 23.74
CA GLU A 214 -11.06 -7.33 24.41
C GLU A 214 -11.72 -6.40 23.37
N PHE A 215 -13.04 -6.48 23.26
CA PHE A 215 -13.83 -5.66 22.33
C PHE A 215 -14.27 -4.35 22.99
N ASP A 216 -13.93 -3.23 22.38
CA ASP A 216 -14.41 -1.89 22.72
C ASP A 216 -15.38 -1.38 21.64
N VAL A 217 -16.68 -1.48 21.94
CA VAL A 217 -17.77 -1.07 21.05
C VAL A 217 -17.84 0.45 20.89
N ASP A 218 -17.43 1.22 21.90
CA ASP A 218 -17.50 2.68 21.82
C ASP A 218 -16.40 3.23 20.89
N GLU A 219 -15.27 2.52 20.78
CA GLU A 219 -14.14 2.85 19.91
C GLU A 219 -14.04 1.99 18.64
N GLU A 220 -14.97 1.04 18.44
CA GLU A 220 -15.01 0.10 17.29
C GLU A 220 -13.68 -0.63 17.08
N ARG A 221 -13.04 -1.02 18.19
CA ARG A 221 -11.72 -1.66 18.23
C ARG A 221 -11.71 -2.93 19.06
N VAL A 222 -10.97 -3.92 18.58
CA VAL A 222 -10.60 -5.11 19.35
C VAL A 222 -9.13 -5.01 19.74
N THR A 223 -8.82 -5.27 21.00
CA THR A 223 -7.44 -5.45 21.49
C THR A 223 -7.13 -6.94 21.51
N ILE A 224 -6.01 -7.32 20.92
CA ILE A 224 -5.51 -8.70 20.85
C ILE A 224 -4.28 -8.80 21.75
N ASP A 225 -4.38 -9.57 22.83
CA ASP A 225 -3.27 -9.85 23.75
C ASP A 225 -2.45 -11.05 23.26
N ILE A 226 -1.13 -10.90 23.17
CA ILE A 226 -0.19 -11.88 22.60
C ILE A 226 0.75 -12.44 23.67
N ASP A 227 0.84 -13.77 23.75
CA ASP A 227 1.89 -14.45 24.49
C ASP A 227 3.26 -14.19 23.84
N GLN A 228 4.05 -13.35 24.50
CA GLN A 228 5.42 -13.00 24.11
C GLN A 228 6.39 -14.20 24.02
N SER A 229 5.98 -15.38 24.48
CA SER A 229 6.74 -16.62 24.35
C SER A 229 6.40 -17.45 23.11
N THR A 230 5.44 -17.02 22.30
CA THR A 230 5.10 -17.69 21.03
C THR A 230 6.31 -17.76 20.10
N ASP A 231 6.34 -18.76 19.23
CA ASP A 231 7.38 -18.99 18.22
C ASP A 231 6.77 -18.68 16.84
N ALA A 232 6.50 -17.40 16.62
CA ALA A 232 5.92 -16.86 15.40
C ALA A 232 6.68 -15.62 14.97
N ASP A 233 6.84 -15.48 13.66
CA ASP A 233 7.48 -14.34 13.01
C ASP A 233 6.54 -13.13 12.99
N GLU A 234 5.23 -13.39 12.83
CA GLU A 234 4.18 -12.39 12.76
C GLU A 234 2.87 -12.92 13.36
N VAL A 235 2.07 -12.03 13.94
CA VAL A 235 0.68 -12.28 14.33
C VAL A 235 -0.22 -11.32 13.56
N ILE A 236 -1.23 -11.85 12.88
CA ILE A 236 -2.15 -11.09 12.03
C ILE A 236 -3.58 -11.30 12.55
N ALA A 237 -4.36 -10.23 12.64
CA ALA A 237 -5.78 -10.27 12.97
C ALA A 237 -6.61 -9.67 11.83
N TYR A 238 -7.55 -10.47 11.33
CA TYR A 238 -8.51 -10.13 10.29
C TYR A 238 -9.86 -9.78 10.90
N SER A 239 -10.48 -8.71 10.42
CA SER A 239 -11.91 -8.43 10.61
C SER A 239 -12.68 -8.96 9.41
N SER A 240 -13.56 -9.94 9.64
CA SER A 240 -14.33 -10.59 8.58
C SER A 240 -15.35 -9.67 7.91
N SER A 241 -15.94 -8.77 8.69
CA SER A 241 -17.02 -7.89 8.21
C SER A 241 -16.47 -6.62 7.58
N LEU A 242 -15.33 -6.13 8.06
CA LEU A 242 -14.68 -4.94 7.52
C LEU A 242 -13.70 -5.27 6.39
N GLU A 243 -13.36 -6.55 6.17
CA GLU A 243 -12.38 -6.98 5.18
C GLU A 243 -11.05 -6.22 5.35
N THR A 244 -10.55 -6.17 6.59
CA THR A 244 -9.29 -5.50 6.94
C THR A 244 -8.41 -6.41 7.78
N GLU A 245 -7.12 -6.15 7.77
CA GLU A 245 -6.14 -6.82 8.62
C GLU A 245 -5.33 -5.83 9.46
N SER A 246 -4.75 -6.33 10.54
CA SER A 246 -3.77 -5.63 11.35
C SER A 246 -2.78 -6.65 11.86
N SER A 247 -1.49 -6.32 11.86
CA SER A 247 -0.46 -7.27 12.26
C SER A 247 0.60 -6.65 13.16
N VAL A 248 1.35 -7.54 13.81
CA VAL A 248 2.57 -7.19 14.52
C VAL A 248 3.65 -8.23 14.21
N TYR A 249 4.79 -7.76 13.74
CA TYR A 249 5.93 -8.59 13.40
C TYR A 249 6.98 -8.58 14.50
N ARG A 250 7.75 -9.67 14.56
CA ARG A 250 8.93 -9.76 15.38
C ARG A 250 10.10 -9.13 14.61
N PRO A 251 10.85 -8.18 15.21
CA PRO A 251 12.06 -7.68 14.60
C PRO A 251 13.08 -8.82 14.44
N ASP A 252 13.87 -8.78 13.38
CA ASP A 252 14.93 -9.73 13.12
C ASP A 252 15.88 -9.87 14.33
N GLU A 253 16.44 -11.07 14.51
CA GLU A 253 17.31 -11.38 15.67
C GLU A 253 18.55 -10.47 15.77
N ASP A 254 18.95 -9.84 14.66
CA ASP A 254 20.05 -8.89 14.62
C ASP A 254 19.66 -7.48 15.13
N ASP A 255 18.37 -7.15 15.17
CA ASP A 255 17.82 -5.83 15.55
C ASP A 255 17.04 -5.83 16.89
N GLY A 256 16.83 -6.99 17.52
CA GLY A 256 15.99 -7.11 18.72
C GLY A 256 16.40 -8.18 19.75
N ASP A 257 15.60 -8.36 20.81
CA ASP A 257 15.74 -9.48 21.76
C ASP A 257 14.92 -10.72 21.35
N GLY A 258 14.48 -10.77 20.09
CA GLY A 258 13.67 -11.84 19.51
C GLY A 258 12.23 -11.87 20.03
N ARG A 259 11.67 -10.71 20.40
CA ARG A 259 10.30 -10.55 20.89
C ARG A 259 9.54 -9.51 20.09
N PHE A 260 8.22 -9.62 20.09
CA PHE A 260 7.36 -8.59 19.53
C PHE A 260 7.59 -7.25 20.25
N PRO A 261 7.42 -6.12 19.54
CA PRO A 261 7.55 -4.79 20.13
C PRO A 261 6.53 -4.51 21.24
N ALA A 262 5.40 -5.22 21.23
CA ALA A 262 4.34 -5.13 22.22
C ALA A 262 3.72 -6.51 22.54
N ASP A 263 3.17 -6.64 23.75
CA ASP A 263 2.35 -7.78 24.20
C ASP A 263 0.88 -7.68 23.79
N TRP A 264 0.52 -6.67 23.00
CA TRP A 264 -0.82 -6.50 22.45
C TRP A 264 -0.76 -5.64 21.19
N PHE A 265 -1.81 -5.69 20.38
CA PHE A 265 -2.10 -4.74 19.32
C PHE A 265 -3.62 -4.58 19.16
N THR A 266 -4.06 -3.67 18.30
CA THR A 266 -5.49 -3.44 18.05
C THR A 266 -5.83 -3.60 16.59
N SER A 267 -7.02 -4.13 16.31
CA SER A 267 -7.64 -4.10 14.99
C SER A 267 -9.01 -3.41 15.08
N GLY A 268 -9.54 -2.95 13.94
CA GLY A 268 -10.94 -2.53 13.84
C GLY A 268 -11.88 -3.75 13.90
N PHE A 269 -13.14 -3.54 14.28
CA PHE A 269 -14.17 -4.58 14.14
C PHE A 269 -15.56 -3.97 13.96
N ASP A 270 -16.49 -4.72 13.36
CA ASP A 270 -17.89 -4.32 13.23
C ASP A 270 -18.70 -4.64 14.52
N PRO A 271 -19.21 -3.64 15.27
CA PRO A 271 -20.01 -3.86 16.46
C PRO A 271 -21.42 -4.43 16.19
N GLU A 272 -21.90 -4.46 14.94
CA GLU A 272 -23.15 -5.13 14.55
C GLU A 272 -23.01 -6.66 14.46
N GLY A 273 -21.77 -7.17 14.44
CA GLY A 273 -21.45 -8.58 14.54
C GLY A 273 -20.32 -8.98 13.59
N ASP A 274 -19.12 -9.13 14.14
CA ASP A 274 -17.92 -9.46 13.38
C ASP A 274 -17.28 -10.78 13.84
N GLU A 275 -16.50 -11.43 12.97
CA GLU A 275 -15.60 -12.52 13.33
C GLU A 275 -14.15 -12.05 13.19
N ILE A 276 -13.43 -12.07 14.31
CA ILE A 276 -11.99 -11.85 14.32
C ILE A 276 -11.28 -13.17 14.11
N VAL A 277 -10.56 -13.28 12.99
CA VAL A 277 -9.71 -14.43 12.68
C VAL A 277 -8.27 -14.02 12.96
N VAL A 278 -7.55 -14.78 13.78
CA VAL A 278 -6.14 -14.52 14.06
C VAL A 278 -5.31 -15.64 13.46
N THR A 279 -4.28 -15.24 12.70
CA THR A 279 -3.27 -16.13 12.16
C THR A 279 -1.88 -15.80 12.71
N ILE A 280 -0.97 -16.76 12.55
CA ILE A 280 0.45 -16.56 12.75
C ILE A 280 1.23 -16.96 11.51
N LEU A 281 2.31 -16.23 11.25
CA LEU A 281 3.31 -16.63 10.29
C LEU A 281 4.44 -17.37 11.02
N VAL A 282 4.72 -18.61 10.60
CA VAL A 282 5.83 -19.42 11.14
C VAL A 282 6.56 -20.08 9.99
N ASP A 283 7.86 -19.85 9.86
CA ASP A 283 8.67 -20.43 8.78
C ASP A 283 8.10 -20.12 7.36
N GLY A 284 7.42 -18.98 7.22
CA GLY A 284 6.74 -18.56 5.99
C GLY A 284 5.42 -19.28 5.68
N GLU A 285 4.89 -20.07 6.62
CA GLU A 285 3.56 -20.67 6.54
C GLU A 285 2.59 -19.92 7.46
N GLU A 286 1.48 -19.43 6.89
CA GLU A 286 0.41 -18.79 7.66
C GLU A 286 -0.56 -19.86 8.21
N LEU A 287 -0.90 -19.76 9.50
CA LEU A 287 -1.77 -20.71 10.19
C LEU A 287 -2.84 -20.00 11.01
N VAL A 288 -4.11 -20.36 10.82
CA VAL A 288 -5.20 -19.92 11.69
C VAL A 288 -5.04 -20.51 13.09
N VAL A 289 -4.97 -19.65 14.10
CA VAL A 289 -4.76 -20.04 15.50
C VAL A 289 -5.90 -19.67 16.41
N HIS A 290 -6.68 -18.65 16.05
CA HIS A 290 -7.82 -18.21 16.84
C HIS A 290 -8.95 -17.71 15.95
N ARG A 291 -10.19 -17.91 16.42
CA ARG A 291 -11.40 -17.30 15.83
C ARG A 291 -12.36 -16.96 16.95
N GLU A 292 -12.81 -15.71 16.98
CA GLU A 292 -13.84 -15.28 17.92
C GLU A 292 -14.85 -14.37 17.22
N ALA A 293 -16.12 -14.76 17.30
CA ALA A 293 -17.23 -13.94 16.81
C ALA A 293 -17.75 -13.04 17.94
N TYR A 294 -17.86 -11.75 17.66
CA TYR A 294 -18.53 -10.79 18.52
C TYR A 294 -20.06 -10.96 18.41
N GLU A 295 -20.70 -11.27 19.54
CA GLU A 295 -22.16 -11.32 19.65
C GLU A 295 -22.68 -10.06 20.40
N PRO A 296 -23.35 -9.11 19.73
CA PRO A 296 -23.84 -7.86 20.34
C PRO A 296 -24.95 -8.01 21.41
#